data_AF-A0A358KK72-F1
#
_entry.id   AF-A0A358KK72-F1
#
_cell.length_a   1.000
_cell.length_b   1.000
_cell.length_c   1.000
_cell.angle_alpha   90.00
_cell.angle_beta   90.00
_cell.angle_gamma   90.00
#
_symmetry.space_group_name_H-M   'P 1'
#
loop_
_entity.id
_entity.type
_entity.pdbx_description
1 polymer ?
#
loop_
_entity_poly.entity_id
_entity_poly.type
_entity_poly.pdbx_seq_one_letter_code
_entity_poly.pdbx_strand_id
1 'polypeptide(L)'
;MSPRAQPRGKLANWGSSFLPGAYAGSYVNIGSMKPDAVIADLKNGSLNRSEQRKQADLLAKLNRGFLARREKDAQIEAGIEAMEMAFRMQFSVPDVFDISKESQATRDLYGDSEYAKGCLIARRLVERGVRTVQLSHSIDGYDIAWDTGHGDIKGGHARLAKACDQGIAALLKDLKTRGLLDETLVVWGGEFGRAPTSEGKNGRDHDHYGFTVWMAGGGVKPGYSYGATDMFGCSAVENRVHVHDLHATILNQMGLDHEQLTYRYSGRDYRLTDVHGKVVKDVIA
;
A
#
# COMPACT_ATOMS: atom_id res chain seq x y z
N MET A 1 -0.64 -2.24 -5.20
CA MET A 1 -0.33 -3.19 -6.30
C MET A 1 -0.45 -4.61 -5.78
N SER A 2 -0.79 -5.57 -6.63
CA SER A 2 -0.82 -7.00 -6.31
C SER A 2 -0.22 -7.83 -7.45
N PRO A 3 0.48 -8.94 -7.16
CA PRO A 3 1.10 -9.78 -8.18
C PRO A 3 0.15 -10.35 -9.23
N ARG A 4 -1.06 -10.81 -8.84
CA ARG A 4 -1.93 -11.61 -9.72
C ARG A 4 -3.41 -11.29 -9.61
N ALA A 5 -3.95 -11.17 -8.41
CA ALA A 5 -5.37 -10.93 -8.16
C ALA A 5 -5.60 -9.63 -7.37
N GLN A 6 -6.76 -9.00 -7.57
CA GLN A 6 -7.16 -7.90 -6.70
C GLN A 6 -7.27 -8.41 -5.25
N PRO A 7 -6.72 -7.69 -4.26
CA PRO A 7 -6.90 -8.01 -2.86
C PRO A 7 -8.38 -8.11 -2.50
N ARG A 8 -8.75 -9.11 -1.69
CA ARG A 8 -10.10 -9.23 -1.13
C ARG A 8 -10.49 -7.92 -0.44
N GLY A 9 -11.74 -7.48 -0.65
CA GLY A 9 -12.23 -6.16 -0.19
C GLY A 9 -12.15 -5.05 -1.25
N LYS A 10 -11.39 -5.25 -2.34
CA LYS A 10 -11.33 -4.33 -3.50
C LYS A 10 -11.09 -2.88 -3.06
N LEU A 11 -12.01 -1.98 -3.38
CA LEU A 11 -11.97 -0.55 -3.03
C LEU A 11 -11.85 -0.28 -1.52
N ALA A 12 -12.19 -1.21 -0.63
CA ALA A 12 -11.94 -1.02 0.79
C ALA A 12 -10.43 -0.89 1.12
N ASN A 13 -9.55 -1.46 0.29
CA ASN A 13 -8.11 -1.47 0.54
C ASN A 13 -7.38 -0.22 0.04
N TRP A 14 -7.93 0.48 -0.96
CA TRP A 14 -7.27 1.64 -1.58
C TRP A 14 -8.23 2.77 -1.96
N GLY A 15 -9.49 2.69 -1.57
CA GLY A 15 -10.46 3.77 -1.73
C GLY A 15 -10.21 4.89 -0.72
N SER A 16 -10.80 6.05 -0.97
CA SER A 16 -10.66 7.21 -0.09
C SER A 16 -11.57 7.16 1.14
N SER A 17 -12.49 6.19 1.23
CA SER A 17 -13.49 6.07 2.30
C SER A 17 -14.29 7.37 2.46
N PHE A 18 -14.17 8.06 3.60
CA PHE A 18 -14.80 9.35 3.88
C PHE A 18 -14.03 10.55 3.33
N LEU A 19 -12.80 10.38 2.84
CA LEU A 19 -12.01 11.43 2.20
C LEU A 19 -12.45 11.64 0.73
N PRO A 20 -12.18 12.83 0.15
CA PRO A 20 -12.41 13.08 -1.27
C PRO A 20 -11.77 12.02 -2.17
N GLY A 21 -12.42 11.72 -3.30
CA GLY A 21 -11.95 10.70 -4.25
C GLY A 21 -10.57 10.96 -4.85
N ALA A 22 -10.06 12.20 -4.76
CA ALA A 22 -8.69 12.54 -5.11
C ALA A 22 -7.61 11.80 -4.29
N TYR A 23 -7.97 11.33 -3.09
CA TYR A 23 -7.10 10.54 -2.22
C TYR A 23 -7.23 9.03 -2.44
N ALA A 24 -8.05 8.59 -3.40
CA ALA A 24 -8.15 7.18 -3.74
C ALA A 24 -6.87 6.70 -4.44
N GLY A 25 -6.36 5.55 -4.01
CA GLY A 25 -5.25 4.87 -4.66
C GLY A 25 -5.64 4.28 -6.02
N SER A 26 -4.66 4.13 -6.88
CA SER A 26 -4.80 3.40 -8.15
C SER A 26 -4.35 1.96 -8.01
N TYR A 27 -5.23 1.01 -8.32
CA TYR A 27 -4.88 -0.40 -8.32
C TYR A 27 -4.04 -0.77 -9.53
N VAL A 28 -3.05 -1.62 -9.30
CA VAL A 28 -2.11 -2.11 -10.30
C VAL A 28 -1.91 -3.60 -10.11
N ASN A 29 -2.10 -4.37 -11.19
CA ASN A 29 -1.83 -5.80 -11.24
C ASN A 29 -0.47 -6.05 -11.93
N ILE A 30 0.51 -6.53 -11.19
CA ILE A 30 1.90 -6.67 -11.66
C ILE A 30 2.01 -7.71 -12.77
N GLY A 31 1.36 -8.87 -12.63
CA GLY A 31 1.46 -9.96 -13.61
C GLY A 31 0.78 -9.68 -14.94
N SER A 32 -0.25 -8.83 -14.97
CA SER A 32 -0.89 -8.37 -16.21
C SER A 32 -0.33 -7.05 -16.74
N MET A 33 0.52 -6.36 -15.97
CA MET A 33 1.17 -5.12 -16.38
C MET A 33 2.34 -5.42 -17.34
N LYS A 34 2.00 -5.65 -18.61
CA LYS A 34 2.94 -5.34 -19.70
C LYS A 34 2.91 -3.84 -19.94
N PRO A 35 4.03 -3.18 -20.29
CA PRO A 35 4.04 -1.76 -20.68
C PRO A 35 2.89 -1.45 -21.64
N ASP A 36 2.65 -2.31 -22.62
CA ASP A 36 1.56 -2.16 -23.61
C ASP A 36 0.15 -2.26 -23.03
N ALA A 37 -0.07 -3.02 -21.95
CA ALA A 37 -1.39 -3.18 -21.32
C ALA A 37 -1.76 -1.96 -20.46
N VAL A 38 -0.78 -1.35 -19.80
CA VAL A 38 -0.97 -0.07 -19.10
C VAL A 38 -1.20 1.06 -20.09
N ILE A 39 -0.57 0.96 -21.26
CA ILE A 39 -0.62 1.97 -22.30
C ILE A 39 -1.85 1.78 -23.22
N ALA A 40 -2.48 0.60 -23.30
CA ALA A 40 -3.61 0.35 -24.19
C ALA A 40 -4.80 1.29 -23.92
N ASP A 41 -5.15 1.48 -22.65
CA ASP A 41 -6.21 2.42 -22.23
C ASP A 41 -5.74 3.88 -22.16
N LEU A 42 -4.44 4.13 -22.33
CA LEU A 42 -3.81 5.45 -22.26
C LEU A 42 -3.33 5.96 -23.65
N LYS A 43 -3.35 5.10 -24.67
CA LYS A 43 -3.09 5.45 -26.07
C LYS A 43 -4.42 5.73 -26.77
N ASN A 44 -4.69 7.00 -27.04
CA ASN A 44 -5.72 7.36 -28.01
C ASN A 44 -5.11 7.28 -29.42
N GLY A 45 -5.48 6.24 -30.17
CA GLY A 45 -4.99 6.03 -31.54
C GLY A 45 -5.54 7.02 -32.57
N SER A 46 -6.55 7.82 -32.20
CA SER A 46 -7.27 8.73 -33.10
C SER A 46 -6.89 10.20 -32.92
N LEU A 47 -6.43 10.60 -31.72
CA LEU A 47 -6.11 12.00 -31.40
C LEU A 47 -4.65 12.15 -30.99
N ASN A 48 -3.99 13.17 -31.50
CA ASN A 48 -2.64 13.51 -31.05
C ASN A 48 -2.64 14.18 -29.67
N ARG A 49 -1.46 14.33 -29.06
CA ARG A 49 -1.30 14.84 -27.68
C ARG A 49 -1.91 16.23 -27.47
N SER A 50 -1.82 17.11 -28.47
CA SER A 50 -2.36 18.48 -28.39
C SER A 50 -3.89 18.45 -28.38
N GLU A 51 -4.50 17.55 -29.15
CA GLU A 51 -5.95 17.37 -29.22
C GLU A 51 -6.52 16.76 -27.95
N GLN A 52 -5.88 15.70 -27.42
CA GLN A 52 -6.27 15.11 -26.15
C GLN A 52 -6.18 16.13 -25.00
N ARG A 53 -5.15 16.99 -25.00
CA ARG A 53 -5.02 18.05 -24.01
C ARG A 53 -6.16 19.07 -24.11
N LYS A 54 -6.52 19.51 -25.32
CA LYS A 54 -7.66 20.42 -25.52
C LYS A 54 -8.98 19.79 -25.04
N GLN A 55 -9.16 18.49 -25.22
CA GLN A 55 -10.36 17.78 -24.77
C GLN A 55 -10.41 17.68 -23.24
N ALA A 56 -9.30 17.36 -22.59
CA ALA A 56 -9.18 17.37 -21.13
C ALA A 56 -9.40 18.78 -20.56
N ASP A 57 -8.83 19.82 -21.18
CA ASP A 57 -9.02 21.22 -20.76
C ASP A 57 -10.48 21.67 -20.91
N LEU A 58 -11.19 21.23 -21.97
CA LEU A 58 -12.61 21.49 -22.15
C LEU A 58 -13.45 20.80 -21.07
N LEU A 59 -13.20 19.51 -20.80
CA LEU A 59 -13.88 18.77 -19.73
C LEU A 59 -13.64 19.42 -18.37
N ALA A 60 -12.40 19.81 -18.06
CA ALA A 60 -12.06 20.52 -16.83
C ALA A 60 -12.81 21.87 -16.75
N LYS A 61 -12.91 22.62 -17.86
CA LYS A 61 -13.64 23.89 -17.91
C LYS A 61 -15.15 23.70 -17.69
N LEU A 62 -15.75 22.68 -18.31
CA LEU A 62 -17.17 22.34 -18.13
C LEU A 62 -17.45 21.91 -16.69
N ASN A 63 -16.60 21.06 -16.12
CA ASN A 63 -16.74 20.60 -14.74
C ASN A 63 -16.60 21.76 -13.75
N ARG A 64 -15.60 22.64 -13.93
CA ARG A 64 -15.47 23.88 -13.12
C ARG A 64 -16.70 24.79 -13.26
N GLY A 65 -17.27 24.89 -14.46
CA GLY A 65 -18.50 25.66 -14.72
C GLY A 65 -19.72 25.06 -14.00
N PHE A 66 -19.81 23.74 -13.91
CA PHE A 66 -20.82 23.05 -13.10
C PHE A 66 -20.60 23.24 -11.60
N LEU A 67 -19.34 23.19 -11.16
CA LEU A 67 -18.95 23.38 -9.76
C LEU A 67 -19.27 24.79 -9.24
N ALA A 68 -19.18 25.81 -10.10
CA ALA A 68 -19.58 27.16 -9.74
C ALA A 68 -21.11 27.31 -9.57
N ARG A 69 -21.91 26.39 -10.12
CA ARG A 69 -23.39 26.45 -10.08
C ARG A 69 -24.01 25.64 -8.95
N ARG A 70 -23.29 24.65 -8.41
CA ARG A 70 -23.69 23.88 -7.24
C ARG A 70 -22.66 24.15 -6.15
N GLU A 71 -23.06 24.73 -5.03
CA GLU A 71 -22.18 25.01 -3.89
C GLU A 71 -21.27 23.80 -3.57
N LYS A 72 -20.00 23.87 -4.01
CA LYS A 72 -18.89 22.99 -3.62
C LYS A 72 -19.25 21.50 -3.52
N ASP A 73 -19.62 20.91 -4.65
CA ASP A 73 -19.82 19.46 -4.75
C ASP A 73 -18.45 18.73 -4.77
N ALA A 74 -18.03 18.25 -3.60
CA ALA A 74 -16.76 17.55 -3.39
C ALA A 74 -16.57 16.30 -4.28
N GLN A 75 -17.66 15.70 -4.79
CA GLN A 75 -17.55 14.56 -5.70
C GLN A 75 -17.12 14.99 -7.10
N ILE A 76 -17.58 16.15 -7.58
CA ILE A 76 -17.19 16.67 -8.89
C ILE A 76 -15.74 17.16 -8.85
N GLU A 77 -15.32 17.84 -7.79
CA GLU A 77 -13.93 18.21 -7.55
C GLU A 77 -13.00 16.99 -7.59
N ALA A 78 -13.35 15.94 -6.83
CA ALA A 78 -12.60 14.68 -6.82
C ALA A 78 -12.55 14.03 -8.22
N GLY A 79 -13.63 14.08 -8.99
CA GLY A 79 -13.67 13.57 -10.36
C GLY A 79 -12.74 14.32 -11.31
N ILE A 80 -12.67 15.66 -11.22
CA ILE A 80 -11.73 16.48 -12.01
C ILE A 80 -10.30 16.11 -11.67
N GLU A 81 -9.96 16.05 -10.38
CA GLU A 81 -8.60 15.74 -9.94
C GLU A 81 -8.17 14.33 -10.31
N ALA A 82 -9.06 13.34 -10.17
CA ALA A 82 -8.81 11.97 -10.60
C ALA A 82 -8.56 11.89 -12.12
N MET A 83 -9.33 12.62 -12.94
CA MET A 83 -9.11 12.68 -14.39
C MET A 83 -7.79 13.36 -14.76
N GLU A 84 -7.43 14.46 -14.11
CA GLU A 84 -6.14 15.12 -14.33
C GLU A 84 -4.96 14.25 -13.88
N MET A 85 -5.10 13.54 -12.76
CA MET A 85 -4.11 12.59 -12.26
C MET A 85 -3.95 11.43 -13.25
N ALA A 86 -5.04 10.84 -13.72
CA ALA A 86 -5.03 9.80 -14.73
C ALA A 86 -4.30 10.26 -16.01
N PHE A 87 -4.59 11.47 -16.50
CA PHE A 87 -3.90 12.06 -17.65
C PHE A 87 -2.40 12.25 -17.41
N ARG A 88 -1.97 12.71 -16.23
CA ARG A 88 -0.55 12.81 -15.88
C ARG A 88 0.13 11.44 -15.80
N MET A 89 -0.57 10.46 -15.22
CA MET A 89 -0.11 9.08 -15.12
C MET A 89 0.18 8.49 -16.52
N GLN A 90 -0.60 8.83 -17.57
CA GLN A 90 -0.34 8.37 -18.96
C GLN A 90 1.10 8.55 -19.45
N PHE A 91 1.79 9.59 -18.98
CA PHE A 91 3.11 9.96 -19.48
C PHE A 91 4.26 9.51 -18.58
N SER A 92 4.03 9.37 -17.27
CA SER A 92 5.10 9.05 -16.29
C SER A 92 5.11 7.58 -15.89
N VAL A 93 3.97 6.89 -16.00
CA VAL A 93 3.80 5.49 -15.61
C VAL A 93 4.68 4.54 -16.44
N PRO A 94 4.74 4.59 -17.79
CA PRO A 94 5.44 3.58 -18.58
C PRO A 94 6.89 3.33 -18.17
N ASP A 95 7.62 4.40 -17.83
CA ASP A 95 9.02 4.29 -17.44
C ASP A 95 9.19 3.63 -16.06
N VAL A 96 8.30 3.91 -15.11
CA VAL A 96 8.35 3.31 -13.77
C VAL A 96 8.17 1.79 -13.84
N PHE A 97 7.22 1.34 -14.64
CA PHE A 97 6.82 -0.07 -14.73
C PHE A 97 7.72 -0.88 -15.67
N ASP A 98 8.55 -0.24 -16.50
CA ASP A 98 9.54 -0.92 -17.32
C ASP A 98 10.80 -1.30 -16.51
N ILE A 99 10.70 -2.44 -15.83
CA ILE A 99 11.82 -3.05 -15.07
C ILE A 99 12.94 -3.58 -15.96
N SER A 100 12.76 -3.66 -17.29
CA SER A 100 13.82 -4.10 -18.20
C SER A 100 14.98 -3.11 -18.28
N LYS A 101 14.73 -1.85 -17.88
CA LYS A 101 15.72 -0.77 -17.79
C LYS A 101 16.66 -0.90 -16.59
N GLU A 102 16.38 -1.83 -15.67
CA GLU A 102 17.25 -2.10 -14.52
C GLU A 102 18.43 -2.98 -14.91
N SER A 103 19.55 -2.80 -14.20
CA SER A 103 20.74 -3.62 -14.43
C SER A 103 20.45 -5.10 -14.17
N GLN A 104 21.21 -6.00 -14.82
CA GLN A 104 21.10 -7.44 -14.54
C GLN A 104 21.31 -7.74 -13.05
N ALA A 105 22.31 -7.11 -12.44
CA ALA A 105 22.59 -7.26 -11.01
C ALA A 105 21.41 -6.86 -10.11
N THR A 106 20.69 -5.78 -10.47
CA THR A 106 19.48 -5.38 -9.75
C THR A 106 18.38 -6.42 -9.92
N ARG A 107 18.15 -6.92 -11.14
CA ARG A 107 17.12 -7.92 -11.39
C ARG A 107 17.40 -9.23 -10.66
N ASP A 108 18.66 -9.67 -10.66
CA ASP A 108 19.10 -10.87 -9.93
C ASP A 108 18.94 -10.70 -8.41
N LEU A 109 19.20 -9.50 -7.89
CA LEU A 109 19.01 -9.19 -6.47
C LEU A 109 17.56 -9.42 -6.04
N TYR A 110 16.59 -8.89 -6.78
CA TYR A 110 15.16 -9.04 -6.48
C TYR A 110 14.65 -10.45 -6.80
N GLY A 111 15.12 -11.04 -7.89
CA GLY A 111 14.63 -12.32 -8.42
C GLY A 111 13.39 -12.17 -9.31
N ASP A 112 12.96 -13.28 -9.90
CA ASP A 112 11.98 -13.28 -10.99
C ASP A 112 10.51 -13.43 -10.55
N SER A 113 10.25 -13.53 -9.24
CA SER A 113 8.88 -13.68 -8.76
C SER A 113 8.05 -12.40 -9.01
N GLU A 114 6.74 -12.56 -9.23
CA GLU A 114 5.86 -11.39 -9.43
C GLU A 114 5.83 -10.46 -8.21
N TYR A 115 5.99 -11.01 -6.99
CA TYR A 115 6.10 -10.19 -5.78
C TYR A 115 7.41 -9.40 -5.75
N ALA A 116 8.53 -10.03 -6.15
CA ALA A 116 9.83 -9.36 -6.27
C ALA A 116 9.81 -8.24 -7.31
N LYS A 117 9.18 -8.46 -8.47
CA LYS A 117 8.95 -7.40 -9.47
C LYS A 117 8.13 -6.25 -8.86
N GLY A 118 7.10 -6.57 -8.08
CA GLY A 118 6.34 -5.57 -7.31
C GLY A 118 7.21 -4.74 -6.37
N CYS A 119 8.12 -5.39 -5.64
CA CYS A 119 9.09 -4.71 -4.78
C CYS A 119 10.02 -3.77 -5.57
N LEU A 120 10.52 -4.22 -6.73
CA LEU A 120 11.37 -3.40 -7.60
C LEU A 120 10.63 -2.17 -8.14
N ILE A 121 9.37 -2.36 -8.56
CA ILE A 121 8.50 -1.27 -9.00
C ILE A 121 8.22 -0.31 -7.83
N ALA A 122 7.99 -0.83 -6.62
CA ALA A 122 7.80 -0.02 -5.43
C ALA A 122 9.01 0.87 -5.15
N ARG A 123 10.23 0.32 -5.24
CA ARG A 123 11.46 1.12 -5.14
C ARG A 123 11.50 2.24 -6.19
N ARG A 124 11.19 1.91 -7.45
CA ARG A 124 11.14 2.89 -8.56
C ARG A 124 10.07 3.97 -8.38
N LEU A 125 8.96 3.66 -7.73
CA LEU A 125 7.91 4.63 -7.37
C LEU A 125 8.39 5.55 -6.25
N VAL A 126 9.01 4.99 -5.20
CA VAL A 126 9.59 5.76 -4.09
C VAL A 126 10.66 6.74 -4.60
N GLU A 127 11.57 6.29 -5.48
CA GLU A 127 12.57 7.15 -6.13
C GLU A 127 11.99 8.34 -6.89
N ARG A 128 10.76 8.21 -7.40
CA ARG A 128 10.06 9.29 -8.12
C ARG A 128 9.13 10.11 -7.23
N GLY A 129 9.22 9.93 -5.91
CA GLY A 129 8.50 10.72 -4.92
C GLY A 129 7.06 10.29 -4.68
N VAL A 130 6.69 9.05 -5.05
CA VAL A 130 5.37 8.52 -4.68
C VAL A 130 5.30 8.31 -3.17
N ARG A 131 4.33 8.98 -2.53
CA ARG A 131 4.23 9.09 -1.07
C ARG A 131 3.82 7.80 -0.35
N THR A 132 2.99 6.98 -1.00
CA THR A 132 2.48 5.74 -0.41
C THR A 132 2.45 4.66 -1.48
N VAL A 133 3.06 3.52 -1.20
CA VAL A 133 3.04 2.34 -2.06
C VAL A 133 2.64 1.13 -1.22
N GLN A 134 1.54 0.49 -1.59
CA GLN A 134 1.08 -0.74 -0.96
C GLN A 134 1.33 -1.93 -1.87
N LEU A 135 1.95 -2.98 -1.34
CA LEU A 135 2.10 -4.28 -1.99
C LEU A 135 1.28 -5.31 -1.23
N SER A 136 0.31 -5.90 -1.91
CA SER A 136 -0.46 -7.02 -1.36
C SER A 136 0.15 -8.32 -1.84
N HIS A 137 0.31 -9.30 -0.93
CA HIS A 137 0.83 -10.60 -1.31
C HIS A 137 -0.26 -11.46 -1.93
N SER A 138 0.01 -11.97 -3.13
CA SER A 138 -0.85 -12.91 -3.86
C SER A 138 0.06 -13.77 -4.72
N ILE A 139 0.02 -15.09 -4.57
CA ILE A 139 0.91 -16.02 -5.28
C ILE A 139 0.18 -16.90 -6.29
N ASP A 140 -1.14 -16.90 -6.26
CA ASP A 140 -2.06 -17.61 -7.15
C ASP A 140 -3.21 -16.66 -7.52
N GLY A 141 -4.17 -17.13 -8.33
CA GLY A 141 -5.39 -16.37 -8.62
C GLY A 141 -6.31 -16.19 -7.41
N TYR A 142 -5.90 -16.64 -6.22
CA TYR A 142 -6.64 -16.53 -4.98
C TYR A 142 -6.42 -15.13 -4.39
N ASP A 143 -7.51 -14.43 -4.12
CA ASP A 143 -7.56 -13.08 -3.57
C ASP A 143 -7.27 -13.03 -2.05
N ILE A 144 -6.98 -14.18 -1.44
CA ILE A 144 -6.79 -14.37 0.00
C ILE A 144 -5.53 -15.19 0.31
N ALA A 145 -4.43 -14.95 -0.40
CA ALA A 145 -3.20 -15.72 -0.21
C ALA A 145 -2.75 -15.75 1.26
N TRP A 146 -2.93 -14.66 2.01
CA TRP A 146 -2.64 -14.56 3.44
C TRP A 146 -3.47 -15.50 4.34
N ASP A 147 -4.63 -15.98 3.86
CA ASP A 147 -5.54 -16.85 4.65
C ASP A 147 -5.29 -18.35 4.51
N THR A 148 -4.34 -18.75 3.65
CA THR A 148 -4.00 -20.16 3.43
C THR A 148 -3.54 -20.90 4.70
N GLY A 149 -3.06 -20.16 5.70
CA GLY A 149 -2.70 -20.70 7.02
C GLY A 149 -3.88 -21.28 7.81
N HIS A 150 -5.11 -20.92 7.46
CA HIS A 150 -6.31 -21.51 8.08
C HIS A 150 -6.46 -23.00 7.71
N GLY A 151 -5.99 -23.42 6.54
CA GLY A 151 -6.02 -24.82 6.10
C GLY A 151 -4.72 -25.59 6.37
N ASP A 152 -3.56 -24.94 6.14
CA ASP A 152 -2.25 -25.53 6.32
C ASP A 152 -1.19 -24.45 6.61
N ILE A 153 -0.76 -24.36 7.87
CA ILE A 153 0.27 -23.40 8.30
C ILE A 153 1.62 -23.75 7.68
N LYS A 154 2.03 -25.02 7.77
CA LYS A 154 3.39 -25.41 7.38
C LYS A 154 3.58 -25.26 5.88
N GLY A 155 2.66 -25.77 5.07
CA GLY A 155 2.76 -25.65 3.61
C GLY A 155 2.38 -24.24 3.11
N GLY A 156 1.26 -23.70 3.58
CA GLY A 156 0.71 -22.41 3.13
C GLY A 156 1.64 -21.24 3.45
N HIS A 157 1.98 -21.03 4.74
CA HIS A 157 2.83 -19.91 5.12
C HIS A 157 4.27 -20.07 4.66
N ALA A 158 4.87 -21.27 4.65
CA ALA A 158 6.23 -21.43 4.14
C ALA A 158 6.33 -21.08 2.65
N ARG A 159 5.32 -21.46 1.85
CA ARG A 159 5.23 -21.09 0.44
C ARG A 159 5.14 -19.59 0.26
N LEU A 160 4.28 -18.91 1.04
CA LEU A 160 4.12 -17.45 0.98
C LEU A 160 5.39 -16.72 1.41
N ALA A 161 5.98 -17.13 2.53
CA ALA A 161 7.21 -16.55 3.06
C ALA A 161 8.32 -16.66 2.02
N LYS A 162 8.55 -17.86 1.46
CA LYS A 162 9.55 -18.06 0.40
C LYS A 162 9.29 -17.20 -0.84
N ALA A 163 8.03 -16.93 -1.16
CA ALA A 163 7.67 -16.13 -2.33
C ALA A 163 7.89 -14.61 -2.15
N CYS A 164 7.88 -14.09 -0.92
CA CYS A 164 8.10 -12.67 -0.65
C CYS A 164 9.49 -12.33 -0.08
N ASP A 165 10.15 -13.30 0.59
CA ASP A 165 11.39 -13.11 1.34
C ASP A 165 12.49 -12.37 0.55
N GLN A 166 12.89 -12.92 -0.61
CA GLN A 166 13.94 -12.32 -1.44
C GLN A 166 13.57 -10.89 -1.91
N GLY A 167 12.31 -10.67 -2.30
CA GLY A 167 11.85 -9.37 -2.79
C GLY A 167 11.87 -8.29 -1.70
N ILE A 168 11.46 -8.65 -0.48
CA ILE A 168 11.50 -7.75 0.69
C ILE A 168 12.95 -7.43 1.07
N ALA A 169 13.80 -8.46 1.16
CA ALA A 169 15.21 -8.29 1.50
C ALA A 169 15.93 -7.40 0.46
N ALA A 170 15.67 -7.62 -0.83
CA ALA A 170 16.18 -6.80 -1.92
C ALA A 170 15.71 -5.35 -1.82
N LEU A 171 14.41 -5.12 -1.58
CA LEU A 171 13.84 -3.77 -1.42
C LEU A 171 14.54 -2.99 -0.30
N LEU A 172 14.65 -3.58 0.89
CA LEU A 172 15.30 -2.93 2.03
C LEU A 172 16.77 -2.61 1.74
N LYS A 173 17.50 -3.55 1.13
CA LYS A 173 18.91 -3.37 0.76
C LYS A 173 19.09 -2.29 -0.30
N ASP A 174 18.23 -2.26 -1.30
CA ASP A 174 18.29 -1.33 -2.43
C ASP A 174 17.93 0.10 -1.97
N LEU A 175 16.86 0.26 -1.17
CA LEU A 175 16.53 1.54 -0.53
C LEU A 175 17.69 2.06 0.33
N LYS A 176 18.32 1.19 1.12
CA LYS A 176 19.48 1.58 1.94
C LYS A 176 20.68 2.02 1.10
N THR A 177 21.01 1.26 0.07
CA THR A 177 22.16 1.54 -0.81
C THR A 177 21.98 2.88 -1.54
N ARG A 178 20.73 3.29 -1.79
CA ARG A 178 20.38 4.55 -2.44
C ARG A 178 20.19 5.72 -1.48
N GLY A 179 20.32 5.49 -0.17
CA GLY A 179 20.06 6.52 0.86
C GLY A 179 18.59 6.86 1.05
N LEU A 180 17.67 6.06 0.50
CA LEU A 180 16.22 6.29 0.57
C LEU A 180 15.58 5.64 1.80
N LEU A 181 16.25 4.68 2.45
CA LEU A 181 15.66 3.96 3.59
C LEU A 181 15.42 4.88 4.79
N ASP A 182 16.26 5.88 5.01
CA ASP A 182 16.12 6.79 6.15
C ASP A 182 14.91 7.73 6.00
N GLU A 183 14.48 8.00 4.76
CA GLU A 183 13.29 8.81 4.44
C GLU A 183 12.05 7.96 4.07
N THR A 184 12.18 6.64 4.03
CA THR A 184 11.09 5.71 3.66
C THR A 184 10.78 4.78 4.81
N LEU A 185 9.57 4.89 5.38
CA LEU A 185 9.05 3.91 6.32
C LEU A 185 8.49 2.70 5.57
N VAL A 186 9.12 1.54 5.73
CA VAL A 186 8.60 0.26 5.25
C VAL A 186 7.85 -0.43 6.39
N VAL A 187 6.58 -0.74 6.17
CA VAL A 187 5.71 -1.46 7.12
C VAL A 187 5.32 -2.79 6.52
N TRP A 188 5.44 -3.87 7.29
CA TRP A 188 5.02 -5.20 6.89
C TRP A 188 4.19 -5.84 8.00
N GLY A 189 3.08 -6.43 7.61
CA GLY A 189 2.19 -7.14 8.52
C GLY A 189 0.90 -7.56 7.83
N GLY A 190 -0.02 -8.08 8.63
CA GLY A 190 -1.38 -8.38 8.23
C GLY A 190 -2.40 -7.77 9.19
N GLU A 191 -3.67 -8.10 9.00
CA GLU A 191 -4.77 -7.67 9.87
C GLU A 191 -4.79 -8.41 11.21
N PHE A 192 -4.27 -9.63 11.24
CA PHE A 192 -4.23 -10.51 12.39
C PHE A 192 -3.15 -11.59 12.26
N GLY A 193 -2.88 -12.29 13.36
CA GLY A 193 -1.99 -13.43 13.45
C GLY A 193 -2.73 -14.76 13.34
N ARG A 194 -2.07 -15.82 13.80
CA ARG A 194 -2.62 -17.18 13.85
C ARG A 194 -2.63 -17.68 15.27
N ALA A 195 -3.76 -18.22 15.70
CA ALA A 195 -3.94 -18.75 17.04
C ALA A 195 -2.86 -19.81 17.32
N PRO A 196 -2.34 -19.93 18.55
CA PRO A 196 -1.35 -20.94 18.87
C PRO A 196 -1.92 -22.37 18.85
N THR A 197 -3.25 -22.50 18.89
CA THR A 197 -3.98 -23.76 18.84
C THR A 197 -4.44 -24.11 17.42
N SER A 198 -4.61 -25.41 17.15
CA SER A 198 -5.19 -25.90 15.89
C SER A 198 -6.60 -26.43 16.11
N GLU A 199 -7.48 -26.24 15.12
CA GLU A 199 -8.83 -26.82 15.07
C GLU A 199 -8.82 -28.27 14.55
N GLY A 200 -7.78 -29.05 14.86
CA GLY A 200 -7.73 -30.50 14.61
C GLY A 200 -7.13 -30.93 13.25
N LYS A 201 -6.52 -30.01 12.48
CA LYS A 201 -5.81 -30.33 11.22
C LYS A 201 -4.44 -29.61 11.16
N ASN A 202 -3.95 -29.27 9.97
CA ASN A 202 -2.67 -28.58 9.77
C ASN A 202 -2.79 -27.04 9.88
N GLY A 203 -4.02 -26.53 10.00
CA GLY A 203 -4.34 -25.11 10.04
C GLY A 203 -4.51 -24.53 11.43
N ARG A 204 -4.58 -23.20 11.52
CA ARG A 204 -4.85 -22.44 12.74
C ARG A 204 -5.83 -21.30 12.45
N ASP A 205 -6.67 -21.01 13.43
CA ASP A 205 -7.66 -19.93 13.33
C ASP A 205 -7.01 -18.53 13.36
N HIS A 206 -7.79 -17.49 13.06
CA HIS A 206 -7.37 -16.10 13.14
C HIS A 206 -7.16 -15.68 14.59
N ASP A 207 -6.11 -14.91 14.85
CA ASP A 207 -5.86 -14.37 16.19
C ASP A 207 -5.54 -12.87 16.14
N HIS A 208 -6.50 -12.08 16.60
CA HIS A 208 -6.39 -10.63 16.70
C HIS A 208 -5.98 -10.17 18.11
N TYR A 209 -5.86 -11.09 19.08
CA TYR A 209 -5.47 -10.76 20.45
C TYR A 209 -3.95 -10.56 20.58
N GLY A 210 -3.15 -11.18 19.71
CA GLY A 210 -1.71 -10.98 19.65
C GLY A 210 -1.12 -11.35 18.28
N PHE A 211 -0.49 -10.38 17.62
CA PHE A 211 0.20 -10.61 16.35
C PHE A 211 1.34 -9.62 16.15
N THR A 212 2.19 -9.90 15.15
CA THR A 212 3.40 -9.13 14.89
C THR A 212 3.27 -8.30 13.63
N VAL A 213 3.69 -7.04 13.73
CA VAL A 213 4.00 -6.13 12.61
C VAL A 213 5.46 -5.72 12.77
N TRP A 214 6.18 -5.53 11.67
CA TRP A 214 7.51 -4.91 11.73
C TRP A 214 7.59 -3.67 10.85
N MET A 215 8.48 -2.76 11.25
CA MET A 215 8.79 -1.53 10.54
C MET A 215 10.30 -1.42 10.31
N ALA A 216 10.70 -0.79 9.22
CA ALA A 216 12.10 -0.51 8.90
C ALA A 216 12.24 0.84 8.18
N GLY A 217 13.33 1.57 8.44
CA GLY A 217 13.56 2.88 7.85
C GLY A 217 12.70 3.99 8.46
N GLY A 218 12.67 5.17 7.83
CA GLY A 218 11.79 6.28 8.24
C GLY A 218 11.92 6.67 9.72
N GLY A 219 13.13 6.59 10.29
CA GLY A 219 13.42 6.99 11.67
C GLY A 219 12.96 6.03 12.77
N VAL A 220 12.60 4.77 12.47
CA VAL A 220 12.36 3.76 13.54
C VAL A 220 13.67 3.14 14.06
N LYS A 221 13.68 2.69 15.32
CA LYS A 221 14.86 2.05 15.93
C LYS A 221 15.22 0.73 15.23
N PRO A 222 16.47 0.55 14.77
CA PRO A 222 16.88 -0.69 14.14
C PRO A 222 17.11 -1.81 15.17
N GLY A 223 16.74 -3.05 14.82
CA GLY A 223 17.00 -4.22 15.67
C GLY A 223 16.28 -4.18 17.02
N TYR A 224 15.14 -3.49 17.09
CA TYR A 224 14.38 -3.28 18.31
C TYR A 224 13.06 -4.07 18.28
N SER A 225 12.74 -4.75 19.39
CA SER A 225 11.46 -5.43 19.59
C SER A 225 10.69 -4.70 20.69
N TYR A 226 9.38 -4.51 20.49
CA TYR A 226 8.52 -3.80 21.43
C TYR A 226 7.24 -4.60 21.68
N GLY A 227 7.00 -4.91 22.94
CA GLY A 227 5.89 -5.74 23.39
C GLY A 227 6.13 -7.24 23.24
N ALA A 228 5.27 -8.02 23.89
CA ALA A 228 5.31 -9.47 23.87
C ALA A 228 3.91 -10.07 24.10
N THR A 229 3.70 -11.26 23.55
CA THR A 229 2.54 -12.09 23.86
C THR A 229 2.79 -12.92 25.12
N ASP A 230 1.71 -13.49 25.67
CA ASP A 230 1.82 -14.45 26.76
C ASP A 230 2.65 -15.68 26.37
N MET A 231 2.97 -16.52 27.35
CA MET A 231 3.81 -17.71 27.15
C MET A 231 3.27 -18.73 26.14
N PHE A 232 1.97 -18.65 25.80
CA PHE A 232 1.33 -19.51 24.82
C PHE A 232 1.22 -18.83 23.44
N GLY A 233 1.45 -17.52 23.37
CA GLY A 233 1.27 -16.72 22.17
C GLY A 233 -0.18 -16.33 21.90
N CYS A 234 -1.10 -16.40 22.88
CA CYS A 234 -2.53 -16.16 22.68
C CYS A 234 -2.90 -14.68 22.72
N SER A 235 -2.22 -13.86 23.51
CA SER A 235 -2.60 -12.46 23.71
C SER A 235 -1.39 -11.58 23.96
N ALA A 236 -1.40 -10.37 23.43
CA ALA A 236 -0.41 -9.35 23.79
C ALA A 236 -0.58 -8.97 25.27
N VAL A 237 0.48 -9.10 26.07
CA VAL A 237 0.45 -8.83 27.52
C VAL A 237 1.46 -7.78 27.97
N GLU A 238 2.59 -7.66 27.26
CA GLU A 238 3.62 -6.66 27.55
C GLU A 238 3.58 -5.54 26.49
N ASN A 239 3.66 -4.28 26.93
CA ASN A 239 3.73 -3.08 26.08
C ASN A 239 2.78 -3.14 24.88
N ARG A 240 1.50 -3.46 25.16
CA ARG A 240 0.46 -3.70 24.16
C ARG A 240 0.28 -2.46 23.28
N VAL A 241 0.29 -2.66 21.97
CA VAL A 241 0.05 -1.62 20.96
C VAL A 241 -1.28 -1.91 20.27
N HIS A 242 -2.21 -0.96 20.34
CA HIS A 242 -3.45 -1.06 19.57
C HIS A 242 -3.20 -0.65 18.12
N VAL A 243 -4.02 -1.14 17.17
CA VAL A 243 -3.90 -0.74 15.73
C VAL A 243 -4.03 0.77 15.52
N HIS A 244 -4.77 1.46 16.38
CA HIS A 244 -4.87 2.93 16.38
C HIS A 244 -3.53 3.59 16.78
N ASP A 245 -2.80 3.02 17.73
CA ASP A 245 -1.49 3.52 18.17
C ASP A 245 -0.42 3.27 17.10
N LEU A 246 -0.48 2.11 16.43
CA LEU A 246 0.36 1.79 15.28
C LEU A 246 0.13 2.81 14.14
N HIS A 247 -1.11 3.06 13.76
CA HIS A 247 -1.43 4.06 12.73
C HIS A 247 -1.05 5.48 13.13
N ALA A 248 -1.27 5.88 14.39
CA ALA A 248 -0.79 7.16 14.91
C ALA A 248 0.73 7.29 14.79
N THR A 249 1.47 6.22 15.09
CA THR A 249 2.93 6.17 14.97
C THR A 249 3.40 6.27 13.51
N ILE A 250 2.72 5.58 12.58
CA ILE A 250 3.00 5.69 11.15
C ILE A 250 2.78 7.13 10.66
N LEU A 251 1.65 7.75 11.01
CA LEU A 251 1.36 9.14 10.65
C LEU A 251 2.39 10.11 11.21
N ASN A 252 2.84 9.90 12.46
CA ASN A 252 3.91 10.68 13.06
C ASN A 252 5.21 10.60 12.24
N GLN A 253 5.61 9.40 11.79
CA GLN A 253 6.80 9.24 10.94
C GLN A 253 6.63 9.85 9.53
N MET A 254 5.39 10.04 9.08
CA MET A 254 5.10 10.83 7.88
C MET A 254 5.13 12.35 8.13
N GLY A 255 5.44 12.79 9.34
CA GLY A 255 5.44 14.20 9.75
C GLY A 255 4.04 14.77 9.97
N LEU A 256 3.05 13.92 10.22
CA LEU A 256 1.66 14.30 10.37
C LEU A 256 1.20 14.14 11.83
N ASP A 257 0.54 15.18 12.34
CA ASP A 257 -0.17 15.08 13.62
C ASP A 257 -1.55 14.44 13.37
N HIS A 258 -1.69 13.19 13.80
CA HIS A 258 -2.93 12.42 13.61
C HIS A 258 -4.14 13.03 14.34
N GLU A 259 -3.93 13.86 15.37
CA GLU A 259 -5.02 14.52 16.09
C GLU A 259 -5.56 15.74 15.34
N GLN A 260 -4.73 16.37 14.50
CA GLN A 260 -5.12 17.51 13.66
C GLN A 260 -5.67 17.10 12.29
N LEU A 261 -5.48 15.84 11.88
CA LEU A 261 -6.03 15.29 10.64
C LEU A 261 -7.53 14.95 10.79
N THR A 262 -8.36 15.99 10.88
CA THR A 262 -9.82 15.87 11.00
C THR A 262 -10.52 16.20 9.69
N TYR A 263 -11.51 15.38 9.30
CA TYR A 263 -12.37 15.61 8.14
C TYR A 263 -13.85 15.52 8.54
N ARG A 264 -14.64 16.55 8.20
CA ARG A 264 -16.09 16.57 8.49
C ARG A 264 -16.82 15.65 7.51
N TYR A 265 -17.39 14.57 8.03
CA TYR A 265 -18.15 13.59 7.24
C TYR A 265 -19.39 13.13 8.03
N SER A 266 -20.52 12.97 7.35
CA SER A 266 -21.79 12.49 7.94
C SER A 266 -22.15 13.13 9.30
N GLY A 267 -21.93 14.44 9.43
CA GLY A 267 -22.30 15.22 10.63
C GLY A 267 -21.31 15.20 11.80
N ARG A 268 -20.17 14.49 11.72
CA ARG A 268 -19.10 14.54 12.73
C ARG A 268 -17.72 14.74 12.13
N ASP A 269 -16.78 15.20 12.95
CA ASP A 269 -15.37 15.22 12.58
C ASP A 269 -14.78 13.82 12.75
N TYR A 270 -14.20 13.28 11.66
CA TYR A 270 -13.51 12.00 11.62
C TYR A 270 -12.00 12.24 11.61
N ARG A 271 -11.26 11.49 12.43
CA ARG A 271 -9.80 11.35 12.29
C ARG A 271 -9.47 10.01 11.65
N LEU A 272 -8.29 9.90 11.03
CA LEU A 272 -7.79 8.61 10.51
C LEU A 272 -7.61 7.56 11.61
N THR A 273 -7.37 7.98 12.85
CA THR A 273 -7.31 7.11 14.05
C THR A 273 -8.58 7.18 14.90
N ASP A 274 -9.67 7.75 14.35
CA ASP A 274 -10.94 8.05 15.03
C ASP A 274 -10.77 8.80 16.37
N VAL A 275 -11.31 8.30 17.47
CA VAL A 275 -11.15 8.93 18.80
C VAL A 275 -9.96 8.40 19.60
N HIS A 276 -9.11 7.59 18.96
CA HIS A 276 -8.05 6.82 19.59
C HIS A 276 -6.67 7.10 18.98
N GLY A 277 -5.67 6.37 19.48
CA GLY A 277 -4.29 6.41 19.00
C GLY A 277 -3.41 7.25 19.89
N LYS A 278 -2.26 6.70 20.25
CA LYS A 278 -1.13 7.40 20.85
C LYS A 278 0.12 7.01 20.07
N VAL A 279 0.98 7.99 19.80
CA VAL A 279 2.27 7.72 19.16
C VAL A 279 3.14 6.88 20.11
N VAL A 280 3.58 5.71 19.64
CA VAL A 280 4.48 4.82 20.37
C VAL A 280 5.90 5.36 20.21
N LYS A 281 6.29 6.30 21.09
CA LYS A 281 7.59 6.98 21.01
C LYS A 281 8.77 6.03 21.21
N ASP A 282 8.59 4.95 21.95
CA ASP A 282 9.66 4.01 22.28
C ASP A 282 10.23 3.27 21.07
N VAL A 283 9.49 3.18 19.95
CA VAL A 283 9.97 2.55 18.72
C VAL A 283 10.65 3.53 17.74
N ILE A 284 10.68 4.82 18.06
CA ILE A 284 11.24 5.90 17.22
C ILE A 284 12.66 6.24 17.69
N ALA A 285 13.60 6.44 16.76
CA ALA A 285 15.02 6.71 17.03
C ALA A 285 15.29 8.15 17.51
#